data_AF-W2D0C0-F1
#
_entry.id   AF-W2D0C0-F1
#
_cell.length_a   1.000
_cell.length_b   1.000
_cell.length_c   1.000
_cell.angle_alpha   90.00
_cell.angle_beta   90.00
_cell.angle_gamma   90.00
#
_symmetry.space_group_name_H-M   'P 1'
#
loop_
_entity.id
_entity.type
_entity.pdbx_description
1 polymer ?
#
loop_
_entity_poly.entity_id
_entity_poly.type
_entity_poly.pdbx_seq_one_letter_code
_entity_poly.pdbx_strand_id
1 'polypeptide(L)'
;MATNKYGKEIITKERAAHDLAELLGCLPFEQRQNGRNFCSEQPDKDGVYTLFIDKRQTNYHEARRIAVEYFDDKVLEEGGCKVENCLVLFTLISIGVPVN
;
A
#
# COMPACT_ATOMS: atom_id res chain seq x y z
N MET A 1 13.16 16.72 5.95
CA MET A 1 12.10 15.71 6.12
C MET A 1 11.67 15.73 7.58
N ALA A 2 10.37 15.70 7.86
CA ALA A 2 9.86 15.66 9.23
C ALA A 2 9.99 14.24 9.79
N THR A 3 10.33 14.11 11.06
CA THR A 3 10.47 12.82 11.75
C THR A 3 9.62 12.79 13.01
N ASN A 4 9.11 11.61 13.36
CA ASN A 4 8.40 11.42 14.63
C ASN A 4 9.40 11.25 15.80
N LYS A 5 8.88 11.14 17.02
CA LYS A 5 9.70 10.93 18.24
C LYS A 5 10.55 9.66 18.27
N TYR A 6 10.35 8.74 17.31
CA TYR A 6 11.11 7.50 17.16
C TYR A 6 12.11 7.57 15.99
N GLY A 7 12.30 8.74 15.38
CA GLY A 7 13.22 8.93 14.26
C GLY A 7 12.69 8.43 12.91
N LYS A 8 11.43 7.99 12.82
CA LYS A 8 10.82 7.57 11.55
C LYS A 8 10.45 8.77 10.69
N GLU A 9 10.69 8.68 9.39
CA GLU A 9 10.24 9.69 8.41
C GLU A 9 8.71 9.75 8.37
N ILE A 10 8.15 10.95 8.48
CA ILE A 10 6.71 11.17 8.30
C ILE A 10 6.43 11.38 6.82
N ILE A 11 5.54 10.57 6.24
CA ILE A 11 5.16 10.59 4.82
C ILE A 11 3.63 10.71 4.64
N THR A 12 3.20 11.26 3.51
CA THR A 12 1.79 11.34 3.14
C THR A 12 1.26 9.99 2.63
N LYS A 13 -0.07 9.83 2.59
CA LYS A 13 -0.74 8.63 2.05
C LYS A 13 -0.46 8.47 0.55
N GLU A 14 -0.45 9.57 -0.19
CA GLU A 14 -0.14 9.65 -1.63
C GLU A 14 1.25 9.09 -1.90
N ARG A 15 2.26 9.54 -1.14
CA ARG A 15 3.64 9.09 -1.30
C ARG A 15 3.78 7.61 -0.96
N ALA A 16 3.17 7.17 0.14
CA ALA A 16 3.17 5.76 0.50
C ALA A 16 2.54 4.88 -0.58
N ALA A 17 1.41 5.31 -1.17
CA ALA A 17 0.75 4.59 -2.24
C ALA A 17 1.62 4.53 -3.50
N HIS A 18 2.24 5.64 -3.88
CA HIS A 18 3.14 5.71 -5.03
C HIS A 18 4.37 4.80 -4.85
N ASP A 19 5.10 4.96 -3.74
CA ASP A 19 6.33 4.20 -3.48
C ASP A 19 6.04 2.68 -3.41
N LEU A 20 4.95 2.27 -2.72
CA LEU A 20 4.56 0.86 -2.66
C LEU A 20 4.08 0.34 -4.01
N ALA A 21 3.41 1.17 -4.81
CA ALA A 21 3.00 0.79 -6.16
C ALA A 21 4.23 0.54 -7.05
N GLU A 22 5.27 1.36 -6.96
CA GLU A 22 6.54 1.14 -7.67
C GLU A 22 7.24 -0.14 -7.20
N LEU A 23 7.38 -0.32 -5.88
CA LEU A 23 8.02 -1.51 -5.30
C LEU A 23 7.34 -2.82 -5.70
N LEU A 24 6.01 -2.79 -5.85
CA LEU A 24 5.19 -3.95 -6.19
C LEU A 24 4.90 -4.04 -7.70
N GLY A 25 5.46 -3.15 -8.52
CA GLY A 25 5.25 -3.16 -9.97
C GLY A 25 3.79 -3.00 -10.39
N CYS A 26 3.03 -2.21 -9.63
CA CYS A 26 1.63 -1.93 -9.88
C CYS A 26 1.44 -1.08 -11.14
N LEU A 27 0.46 -1.47 -11.95
CA LEU A 27 -0.08 -0.61 -13.01
C LEU A 27 -1.13 0.36 -12.43
N PRO A 28 -1.42 1.47 -13.11
CA PRO A 28 -2.61 2.25 -12.80
C PRO A 28 -3.88 1.39 -12.95
N PHE A 29 -4.88 1.61 -12.11
CA PHE A 29 -6.13 0.82 -12.12
C PHE A 29 -6.83 0.80 -13.49
N GLU A 30 -6.77 1.89 -14.24
CA GLU A 30 -7.36 1.98 -15.58
C GLU A 30 -6.64 1.10 -16.61
N GLN A 31 -5.39 0.72 -16.34
CA GLN A 31 -4.59 -0.18 -17.16
C GLN A 31 -4.53 -1.60 -16.58
N ARG A 32 -5.43 -1.94 -15.64
CA ARG A 32 -5.43 -3.25 -14.98
C ARG A 32 -5.56 -4.39 -16.00
N GLN A 33 -4.72 -5.40 -15.83
CA GLN A 33 -4.68 -6.61 -16.64
C GLN A 33 -4.75 -7.84 -15.74
N ASN A 34 -5.31 -8.93 -16.26
CA ASN A 34 -5.34 -10.19 -15.52
C ASN A 34 -3.91 -10.66 -15.24
N GLY A 35 -3.62 -11.03 -13.99
CA GLY A 35 -2.29 -11.51 -13.60
C GLY A 35 -1.30 -10.39 -13.29
N ARG A 36 -1.74 -9.13 -13.12
CA ARG A 36 -0.90 -7.98 -12.80
C ARG A 36 -1.38 -7.29 -11.52
N ASN A 37 -0.43 -6.74 -10.78
CA ASN A 37 -0.71 -5.83 -9.67
C ASN A 37 -1.21 -4.47 -10.20
N PHE A 38 -2.07 -3.79 -9.44
CA PHE A 38 -2.52 -2.44 -9.79
C PHE A 38 -2.88 -1.60 -8.55
N CYS A 39 -2.83 -0.28 -8.71
CA CYS A 39 -3.11 0.71 -7.67
C CYS A 39 -4.22 1.66 -8.12
N SER A 40 -5.07 2.09 -7.18
CA SER A 40 -5.97 3.22 -7.42
C SER A 40 -5.16 4.50 -7.66
N GLU A 41 -5.49 5.26 -8.71
CA GLU A 41 -4.84 6.56 -8.98
C GLU A 41 -5.25 7.64 -7.96
N GLN A 42 -6.47 7.51 -7.43
CA GLN A 42 -7.04 8.38 -6.42
C GLN A 42 -7.45 7.56 -5.19
N PRO A 43 -7.50 8.18 -4.01
CA PRO A 43 -8.05 7.53 -2.83
C PRO A 43 -9.57 7.38 -2.96
N ASP A 44 -10.15 6.48 -2.20
CA ASP A 44 -11.60 6.40 -2.08
C ASP A 44 -12.19 7.60 -1.29
N LYS A 45 -13.51 7.59 -1.09
CA LYS A 45 -14.23 8.65 -0.35
C LYS A 45 -13.72 8.88 1.08
N ASP A 46 -13.05 7.89 1.67
CA ASP A 46 -12.52 7.92 3.03
C ASP A 46 -11.02 8.29 3.04
N GLY A 47 -10.46 8.66 1.88
CA GLY A 47 -9.07 9.05 1.74
C GLY A 47 -8.10 7.86 1.72
N VAL A 48 -8.58 6.65 1.40
CA VAL A 48 -7.79 5.41 1.43
C VAL A 48 -7.35 5.02 0.02
N TYR A 49 -6.04 4.84 -0.17
CA TYR A 49 -5.50 4.23 -1.40
C TYR A 49 -5.52 2.72 -1.27
N THR A 50 -5.83 2.02 -2.37
CA THR A 50 -5.84 0.54 -2.38
C THR A 50 -4.98 0.00 -3.51
N LEU A 51 -4.02 -0.84 -3.15
CA LEU A 51 -3.26 -1.66 -4.08
C LEU A 51 -3.84 -3.09 -4.08
N PHE A 52 -3.99 -3.63 -5.27
CA PHE A 52 -4.47 -4.98 -5.54
C PHE A 52 -3.30 -5.82 -6.04
N ILE A 53 -2.82 -6.70 -5.18
CA ILE A 53 -1.62 -7.50 -5.41
C ILE A 53 -2.03 -8.90 -5.82
N ASP A 54 -1.78 -9.25 -7.09
CA ASP A 54 -2.12 -10.55 -7.65
C ASP A 54 -1.23 -11.62 -7.01
N LYS A 55 -1.86 -12.60 -6.36
CA LYS A 55 -1.17 -13.66 -5.61
C LYS A 55 -0.32 -14.57 -6.49
N ARG A 56 -0.52 -14.55 -7.81
CA ARG A 56 0.33 -15.26 -8.79
C ARG A 56 1.66 -14.56 -9.02
N GLN A 57 1.73 -13.25 -8.82
CA GLN A 57 2.96 -12.45 -8.93
C GLN A 57 3.66 -12.33 -7.58
N THR A 58 2.89 -12.00 -6.54
CA THR A 58 3.42 -11.73 -5.21
C THR A 58 2.44 -12.31 -4.20
N ASN A 59 2.85 -13.36 -3.49
CA ASN A 59 1.97 -14.00 -2.52
C ASN A 59 1.74 -13.09 -1.29
N TYR A 60 0.75 -13.43 -0.47
CA TYR A 60 0.38 -12.65 0.72
C TYR A 60 1.54 -12.36 1.67
N HIS A 61 2.40 -13.35 1.95
CA HIS A 61 3.50 -13.20 2.90
C HIS A 61 4.56 -12.25 2.37
N GLU A 62 4.84 -12.32 1.07
CA GLU A 62 5.78 -11.44 0.41
C GLU A 62 5.26 -10.00 0.33
N ALA A 63 4.00 -9.80 -0.07
CA ALA A 63 3.35 -8.49 -0.08
C ALA A 63 3.34 -7.85 1.31
N ARG A 64 3.03 -8.64 2.35
CA ARG A 64 3.10 -8.19 3.75
C ARG A 64 4.52 -7.82 4.16
N ARG A 65 5.52 -8.63 3.80
CA ARG A 65 6.93 -8.36 4.12
C ARG A 65 7.38 -7.04 3.50
N ILE A 66 7.10 -6.82 2.21
CA ILE A 66 7.44 -5.57 1.50
C ILE A 66 6.79 -4.36 2.18
N ALA A 67 5.50 -4.43 2.52
CA ALA A 67 4.82 -3.35 3.22
C ALA A 67 5.45 -3.07 4.61
N VAL A 68 5.78 -4.11 5.38
CA VAL A 68 6.42 -3.96 6.69
C VAL A 68 7.81 -3.35 6.57
N GLU A 69 8.64 -3.82 5.64
CA GLU A 69 9.97 -3.29 5.39
C GLU A 69 9.91 -1.83 4.94
N TYR A 70 8.95 -1.46 4.10
CA TYR A 70 8.75 -0.07 3.67
C TYR A 70 8.43 0.88 4.84
N PHE A 71 7.65 0.42 5.83
CA PHE A 71 7.27 1.19 7.01
C PHE A 71 8.18 0.98 8.23
N ASP A 72 9.33 0.31 8.07
CA ASP A 72 10.27 0.11 9.16
C ASP A 72 10.88 1.45 9.62
N ASP A 73 11.25 2.29 8.67
CA ASP A 73 11.82 3.62 8.85
C ASP A 73 10.84 4.77 8.57
N LYS A 74 9.60 4.46 8.15
CA LYS A 74 8.57 5.44 7.78
C LYS A 74 7.30 5.32 8.61
N VAL A 75 6.54 6.41 8.70
CA VAL A 75 5.21 6.45 9.31
C VAL A 75 4.30 7.37 8.50
N LEU A 76 3.02 7.02 8.40
CA LEU A 76 2.02 7.90 7.79
C LEU A 76 1.76 9.10 8.70
N GLU A 77 1.57 10.28 8.10
CA GLU A 77 1.12 11.48 8.82
C GLU A 77 -0.30 11.31 9.42
N GLU A 78 -1.15 10.54 8.74
CA GLU A 78 -2.52 10.23 9.15
C GLU A 78 -2.90 8.81 8.69
N GLY A 79 -3.61 8.10 9.55
CA GLY A 79 -4.09 6.75 9.26
C GLY A 79 -3.00 5.68 9.36
N GLY A 80 -3.32 4.48 8.88
CA GLY A 80 -2.46 3.31 8.93
C GLY A 80 -2.41 2.57 7.60
N CYS A 81 -1.51 1.60 7.53
CA CYS A 81 -1.44 0.63 6.45
C CYS A 81 -2.04 -0.70 6.93
N LYS A 82 -2.92 -1.29 6.13
CA LYS A 82 -3.54 -2.58 6.40
C LYS A 82 -3.28 -3.53 5.23
N VAL A 83 -2.84 -4.75 5.52
CA VAL A 83 -2.59 -5.80 4.51
C VAL A 83 -3.56 -6.94 4.75
N GLU A 84 -4.43 -7.22 3.78
CA GLU A 84 -5.52 -8.18 3.91
C GLU A 84 -5.45 -9.32 2.89
N ASN A 85 -5.73 -10.53 3.37
CA ASN A 85 -5.77 -11.75 2.57
C ASN A 85 -7.21 -12.13 2.19
N CYS A 86 -8.02 -11.16 1.76
CA CYS A 86 -9.47 -11.30 1.71
C CYS A 86 -10.03 -11.73 0.35
N LEU A 87 -9.31 -11.55 -0.76
CA LEU A 87 -9.78 -11.95 -2.10
C LEU A 87 -9.11 -13.26 -2.55
N VAL A 88 -9.84 -14.10 -3.30
CA VAL A 88 -9.31 -15.39 -3.78
C VAL A 88 -8.00 -15.20 -4.56
N LEU A 89 -7.95 -14.18 -5.43
CA LEU A 89 -6.81 -13.92 -6.31
C LEU A 89 -5.89 -12.79 -5.84
N PHE A 90 -6.33 -11.95 -4.90
CA PHE A 90 -5.60 -10.73 -4.54
C PHE A 90 -5.34 -10.62 -3.05
N THR A 91 -4.19 -10.04 -2.72
CA THR A 91 -3.90 -9.41 -1.44
C THR A 91 -4.17 -7.92 -1.58
N LEU A 92 -4.91 -7.34 -0.64
CA LEU A 92 -5.16 -5.90 -0.62
C LEU A 92 -4.17 -5.22 0.32
N ILE A 93 -3.59 -4.11 -0.13
CA ILE A 93 -2.84 -3.19 0.72
C ILE A 93 -3.58 -1.87 0.71
N SER A 94 -4.15 -1.50 1.85
CA SER A 94 -4.90 -0.26 2.04
C SER A 94 -4.07 0.73 2.85
N ILE A 95 -3.97 1.96 2.37
CA ILE A 95 -3.08 3.00 2.91
C ILE A 95 -3.93 4.21 3.30
N GLY A 96 -3.74 4.69 4.53
CA GLY A 96 -4.52 5.79 5.09
C GLY A 96 -5.77 5.33 5.84
N VAL A 97 -5.88 4.04 6.15
CA VAL A 97 -7.00 3.47 6.91
C VAL A 97 -7.10 4.16 8.28
N PRO A 98 -8.29 4.64 8.71
CA PRO A 98 -8.45 5.22 10.04
C PRO A 98 -7.97 4.26 11.13
N VAL A 99 -7.10 4.77 12.02
CA VAL A 99 -6.61 4.03 13.19
C VAL A 99 -7.47 4.49 14.36
N ASN A 100 -8.36 3.61 14.83
CA ASN A 100 -9.13 3.85 16.07
C ASN A 100 -8.22 3.77 17.30
#